data_AF-Q3SQP7-F1
#
_entry.id   AF-Q3SQP7-F1
#
_cell.length_a   1.000
_cell.length_b   1.000
_cell.length_c   1.000
_cell.angle_alpha   90.00
_cell.angle_beta   90.00
_cell.angle_gamma   90.00
#
_symmetry.space_group_name_H-M   'P 1'
#
loop_
_entity.id
_entity.type
_entity.pdbx_description
1 polymer ?
#
loop_
_entity_poly.entity_id
_entity_poly.type
_entity_poly.pdbx_seq_one_letter_code
_entity_poly.pdbx_strand_id
1 'polypeptide(L)' 'MNQLAAVKSGIGLALLPCYLGEVGVVRALREPIADLEGELWIGTHADLKGTARVRAFFDIVGAGLAHESQWLEGRTS' A
#
# COMPACT_ATOMS: atom_id res chain seq x y z
N MET A 1 16.72 -7.12 6.37
CA MET A 1 16.70 -7.43 4.92
C MET A 1 15.27 -7.20 4.43
N ASN A 2 15.05 -6.30 3.47
CA ASN A 2 13.70 -6.02 2.97
C ASN A 2 13.35 -7.00 1.84
N GLN A 3 12.19 -7.66 1.90
CA GLN A 3 11.71 -8.63 0.91
C GLN A 3 11.68 -8.06 -0.52
N LEU A 4 11.27 -6.79 -0.69
CA LEU A 4 11.25 -6.13 -1.99
C LEU A 4 12.66 -5.99 -2.59
N ALA A 5 13.65 -5.66 -1.76
CA ALA A 5 15.03 -5.47 -2.22
C ALA A 5 15.65 -6.79 -2.71
N ALA A 6 15.33 -7.91 -2.05
CA ALA A 6 15.79 -9.24 -2.46
C ALA A 6 15.19 -9.66 -3.81
N VAL A 7 13.88 -9.49 -4.01
CA VAL A 7 13.24 -9.85 -5.28
C VAL A 7 13.74 -8.95 -6.42
N LYS A 8 13.94 -7.65 -6.16
CA LYS A 8 14.51 -6.72 -7.15
C LYS A 8 15.93 -7.08 -7.58
N SER A 9 16.72 -7.74 -6.72
CA SER A 9 18.05 -8.23 -7.08
C SER A 9 18.04 -9.63 -7.71
N GLY A 10 16.86 -10.16 -8.05
CA GLY A 10 16.71 -11.49 -8.66
C GLY A 10 16.78 -12.65 -7.67
N ILE A 11 16.68 -12.37 -6.36
CA ILE A 11 16.74 -13.39 -5.32
C ILE A 11 15.32 -13.86 -5.00
N GLY A 12 14.90 -14.92 -5.71
CA GLY A 12 13.69 -15.70 -5.39
C GLY A 12 12.37 -14.95 -5.58
N LEU A 13 11.38 -15.34 -4.78
CA LEU A 13 10.02 -14.80 -4.76
C LEU A 13 9.68 -14.25 -3.36
N ALA A 14 8.80 -13.25 -3.30
CA ALA A 14 8.28 -12.73 -2.04
C ALA A 14 6.78 -12.43 -2.12
N LEU A 15 6.12 -12.53 -0.98
CA LEU A 15 4.78 -12.01 -0.75
C LEU A 15 4.91 -10.51 -0.47
N LEU A 16 4.28 -9.68 -1.28
CA LEU A 16 4.34 -8.22 -1.18
C LEU A 16 2.92 -7.65 -1.23
N PRO A 17 2.64 -6.55 -0.52
CA PRO A 17 1.46 -5.74 -0.79
C PRO A 17 1.42 -5.35 -2.27
N CYS A 18 0.24 -5.37 -2.89
CA CYS A 18 0.05 -5.12 -4.33
C CYS A 18 0.77 -3.83 -4.77
N TYR A 19 0.57 -2.72 -4.05
CA TYR A 19 1.20 -1.42 -4.34
C TYR A 19 2.74 -1.41 -4.36
N LEU A 20 3.41 -2.36 -3.69
CA LEU A 20 4.87 -2.52 -3.75
C LEU A 20 5.31 -3.42 -4.90
N GLY A 21 4.43 -4.32 -5.37
CA GLY A 21 4.66 -5.25 -6.45
C GLY A 21 4.46 -4.68 -7.85
N GLU A 22 3.86 -3.48 -7.97
CA GLU A 22 3.60 -2.83 -9.27
C GLU A 22 4.87 -2.35 -9.98
N VAL A 23 5.89 -1.91 -9.24
CA VAL A 23 7.03 -1.18 -9.82
C VAL A 23 8.36 -1.90 -9.57
N GLY A 24 8.94 -2.40 -10.67
CA GLY A 24 10.30 -2.94 -10.70
C GLY A 24 10.41 -4.39 -10.25
N VAL A 25 9.30 -5.12 -10.20
CA VAL A 25 9.23 -6.59 -10.08
C VAL A 25 8.12 -7.11 -10.99
N VAL A 26 8.03 -8.44 -11.17
CA VAL A 26 6.99 -9.08 -11.98
C VAL A 26 6.09 -9.90 -11.06
N ARG A 27 4.77 -9.81 -11.27
CA ARG A 27 3.79 -10.63 -10.56
C ARG A 27 3.98 -12.12 -10.91
N ALA A 28 4.18 -12.94 -9.88
CA ALA A 28 4.25 -14.39 -10.05
C ALA A 28 2.87 -15.07 -10.13
N LEU A 29 1.86 -14.44 -9.54
CA LEU A 29 0.46 -14.87 -9.56
C LEU A 29 -0.41 -13.80 -10.21
N ARG A 30 -1.48 -14.22 -10.88
CA ARG A 30 -2.40 -13.31 -11.57
C ARG A 30 -3.30 -12.58 -10.59
N GLU A 31 -3.91 -13.29 -9.65
CA GLU A 31 -4.77 -12.72 -8.61
C GLU A 31 -4.04 -12.52 -7.26
N PRO A 32 -4.42 -11.50 -6.45
CA PRO A 32 -3.99 -11.39 -5.07
C PRO A 32 -4.38 -12.61 -4.23
N ILE A 33 -3.60 -12.91 -3.19
CA ILE A 33 -3.88 -14.02 -2.28
C ILE A 33 -4.85 -13.52 -1.20
N ALA A 34 -6.10 -13.99 -1.24
CA ALA A 34 -7.16 -13.53 -0.34
C ALA A 34 -6.82 -13.70 1.16
N ASP A 35 -6.16 -14.81 1.54
CA ASP A 35 -5.74 -15.07 2.93
C ASP A 35 -4.67 -14.09 3.45
N LEU A 36 -4.10 -13.27 2.57
CA LEU A 36 -3.08 -12.25 2.89
C LEU A 36 -3.62 -10.83 2.70
N GLU A 37 -4.92 -10.64 2.53
CA GLU A 37 -5.53 -9.33 2.53
C GLU A 37 -5.21 -8.58 3.84
N GLY A 38 -4.88 -7.30 3.70
CA GLY A 38 -4.49 -6.44 4.81
C GLY A 38 -5.06 -5.05 4.65
N GLU A 39 -5.09 -4.32 5.76
CA GLU A 39 -5.67 -2.98 5.83
C GLU A 39 -4.59 -1.90 5.82
N LEU A 40 -4.86 -0.79 5.13
CA LEU A 40 -4.02 0.41 5.17
C LEU A 40 -4.66 1.44 6.11
N TRP A 41 -3.93 1.83 7.14
CA TRP A 41 -4.40 2.76 8.17
C TRP A 41 -3.66 4.10 8.11
N ILE A 42 -4.41 5.19 8.14
CA ILE A 42 -3.89 6.55 8.36
C ILE A 42 -4.19 6.99 9.80
N GLY A 43 -3.14 7.12 10.62
CA GLY A 43 -3.24 7.36 12.05
C GLY A 43 -2.72 8.74 12.48
N THR A 44 -3.30 9.30 13.55
CA THR A 44 -2.79 10.48 14.26
C THR A 44 -3.07 10.34 15.75
N HIS A 45 -2.30 11.05 16.59
CA HIS A 45 -2.61 11.15 18.02
C HIS A 45 -3.99 11.81 18.23
N ALA A 46 -4.76 11.31 19.20
CA ALA A 46 -6.13 11.77 19.46
C ALA A 46 -6.20 13.29 19.71
N ASP A 47 -5.27 13.82 20.50
CA ASP A 47 -5.19 15.25 20.82
C ASP A 47 -4.90 16.13 19.60
N LEU A 48 -4.29 15.58 18.54
CA LEU A 48 -3.91 16.32 17.35
C LEU A 48 -4.95 16.26 16.24
N LYS A 49 -5.90 15.30 16.29
CA LYS A 49 -6.95 15.09 15.27
C LYS A 49 -7.76 16.35 14.97
N GLY A 50 -7.92 17.24 15.96
CA GLY A 50 -8.66 18.49 15.82
C GLY A 50 -7.90 19.64 15.18
N THR A 51 -6.57 19.56 15.08
CA THR A 51 -5.75 20.68 14.61
C THR A 51 -5.92 20.93 13.11
N ALA A 52 -5.90 22.19 12.69
CA ALA A 52 -6.12 22.56 11.29
C ALA A 52 -5.15 21.86 10.31
N ARG A 53 -3.87 21.74 10.68
CA ARG A 53 -2.86 21.08 9.86
C ARG A 53 -3.11 19.58 9.69
N VAL A 54 -3.51 18.88 10.75
CA VAL A 54 -3.81 17.44 10.68
C VAL A 54 -5.07 17.21 9.88
N ARG A 55 -6.12 18.01 10.06
CA ARG A 55 -7.35 17.91 9.25
C ARG A 55 -7.05 18.09 7.77
N ALA A 56 -6.33 19.15 7.41
CA ALA A 56 -5.96 19.40 6.02
C ALA A 56 -5.16 18.24 5.39
N PHE A 57 -4.26 17.60 6.16
CA PHE A 57 -3.55 16.41 5.69
C PHE A 57 -4.50 15.24 5.44
N PHE A 58 -5.39 14.94 6.39
CA PHE A 58 -6.37 13.86 6.25
C PHE A 58 -7.34 14.09 5.10
N ASP A 59 -7.78 15.33 4.89
CA ASP A 59 -8.69 15.68 3.79
C ASP A 59 -8.05 15.40 2.43
N ILE A 60 -6.77 15.75 2.26
CA ILE A 60 -6.04 15.57 0.98
C ILE A 60 -5.57 14.13 0.80
N VAL A 61 -4.83 13.60 1.77
CA VAL A 61 -4.20 12.28 1.66
C VAL A 61 -5.23 11.16 1.82
N GLY A 62 -6.19 11.32 2.73
CA GLY A 62 -7.27 10.34 2.89
C GLY A 62 -8.12 10.24 1.63
N ALA A 63 -8.48 11.36 1.01
CA ALA A 63 -9.20 11.36 -0.26
C ALA A 63 -8.36 10.74 -1.40
N GLY A 64 -7.07 11.05 -1.46
CA GLY A 64 -6.15 10.45 -2.44
C GLY A 64 -6.04 8.93 -2.29
N LEU A 65 -5.87 8.42 -1.06
CA LEU A 65 -5.80 6.98 -0.81
C LEU A 65 -7.12 6.27 -1.16
N ALA A 66 -8.26 6.89 -0.89
CA ALA A 66 -9.56 6.34 -1.28
C ALA A 66 -9.73 6.28 -2.82
N HIS A 67 -9.26 7.32 -3.52
CA HIS A 67 -9.25 7.37 -4.98
C HIS A 67 -8.37 6.26 -5.59
N GLU A 68 -7.19 6.03 -5.03
CA GLU A 68 -6.22 5.04 -5.49
C GLU A 68 -6.51 3.61 -4.97
N SER A 69 -7.64 3.37 -4.29
CA SER A 69 -7.97 2.08 -3.66
C SER A 69 -7.81 0.89 -4.60
N GLN A 70 -8.35 0.98 -5.82
CA GLN A 70 -8.24 -0.09 -6.81
C GLN A 70 -6.79 -0.45 -7.17
N TRP A 71 -5.91 0.55 -7.26
CA TRP A 71 -4.49 0.33 -7.52
C TRP A 71 -3.79 -0.26 -6.29
N LEU A 72 -4.07 0.27 -5.09
CA LEU A 72 -3.52 -0.22 -3.83
C LEU A 72 -3.85 -1.69 -3.58
N GLU A 73 -5.06 -2.10 -3.97
CA GLU A 73 -5.57 -3.48 -3.85
C GLU A 73 -5.15 -4.37 -5.03
N GLY A 74 -4.50 -3.81 -6.06
CA GLY A 74 -4.02 -4.56 -7.23
C GLY A 74 -5.12 -4.99 -8.21
N ARG A 75 -6.27 -4.29 -8.23
CA ARG A 75 -7.38 -4.58 -9.16
C ARG A 75 -7.21 -3.94 -10.54
N THR A 76 -6.28 -3.00 -10.68
CA THR A 76 -6.02 -2.24 -11.93
C THR A 76 -4.59 -2.46 -12.46
N SER A 77 -3.91 -3.52 -12.02
CA SER A 77 -2.55 -3.95 -12.43
C SER A 77 -2.56 -4.85 -13.65
#